data_AF-A0A8B8Q978-F1
#
_entry.id   AF-A0A8B8Q978-F1
#
_cell.length_a   1.000
_cell.length_b   1.000
_cell.length_c   1.000
_cell.angle_alpha   90.00
_cell.angle_beta   90.00
_cell.angle_gamma   90.00
#
_symmetry.space_group_name_H-M   'P 1'
#
loop_
_entity.id
_entity.type
_entity.pdbx_description
1 polymer ?
#
loop_
_entity_poly.entity_id
_entity_poly.type
_entity_poly.pdbx_seq_one_letter_code
_entity_poly.pdbx_strand_id
1 'polypeptide(L)'
;MDRADYSPRKVLAGDGDLTREAFRETLLKALLEGGWSCIPSQRYRRIHAIYDYGLLGYDIKENLLKLWDRHFALEDSMRAVPLPHANPGRRRGDNTVPMVNDEKTGTVYRADHLAQRFL
;
A
#
# COMPACT_ATOMS: atom_id res chain seq x y z
N MET A 1 27.03 -8.38 2.21
CA MET A 1 25.75 -7.74 2.58
C MET A 1 25.00 -8.74 3.42
N ASP A 2 25.09 -8.59 4.74
CA ASP A 2 24.42 -9.47 5.69
C ASP A 2 22.91 -9.40 5.49
N ARG A 3 22.31 -10.54 5.14
CA ARG A 3 20.87 -10.72 5.13
C ARG A 3 20.45 -10.80 6.60
N ALA A 4 20.08 -9.66 7.18
CA ALA A 4 19.44 -9.64 8.49
C ALA A 4 18.27 -10.63 8.45
N ASP A 5 18.32 -11.60 9.37
CA ASP A 5 17.43 -12.75 9.45
C ASP A 5 16.05 -12.29 9.97
N TYR A 6 15.35 -11.53 9.14
CA TYR A 6 13.99 -11.03 9.39
C TYR A 6 12.98 -12.16 9.18
N SER A 7 13.03 -13.16 10.06
CA SER A 7 12.04 -14.22 10.11
C SER A 7 10.88 -13.79 11.01
N PRO A 8 9.66 -13.56 10.47
CA PRO A 8 8.49 -13.21 11.29
C PRO A 8 8.19 -14.25 12.37
N ARG A 9 8.63 -15.51 12.16
CA ARG A 9 8.51 -16.60 13.14
C ARG A 9 9.34 -16.36 14.40
N LYS A 10 10.50 -15.72 14.31
CA LYS A 10 11.31 -15.37 15.49
C LYS A 10 10.65 -14.26 16.32
N VAL A 11 9.96 -13.32 15.66
CA VAL A 11 9.20 -12.25 16.32
C VAL A 11 7.96 -12.80 17.03
N LEU A 12 7.30 -13.81 16.43
CA LEU A 12 6.15 -14.50 17.02
C LEU A 12 6.51 -15.48 18.14
N ALA A 13 7.78 -15.86 18.26
CA ALA A 13 8.28 -16.80 19.27
C ALA A 13 8.75 -16.12 20.57
N GLY A 14 8.77 -14.78 20.63
CA GLY A 14 9.12 -14.02 21.82
C GLY A 14 7.91 -13.83 22.75
N ASP A 15 8.11 -14.11 24.04
CA ASP A 15 7.09 -13.99 25.10
C ASP A 15 6.40 -12.62 25.12
N GLY A 16 5.07 -12.65 25.00
CA GLY A 16 4.08 -11.87 25.77
C GLY A 16 4.05 -10.34 25.76
N ASP A 17 5.16 -9.64 25.51
CA ASP A 17 5.29 -8.20 25.82
C ASP A 17 5.90 -7.37 24.68
N LEU A 18 6.02 -7.97 23.49
CA LEU A 18 6.24 -7.22 22.27
C LEU A 18 4.99 -6.37 21.99
N THR A 19 5.08 -5.08 22.29
CA THR A 19 4.07 -4.08 21.96
C THR A 19 3.60 -4.29 20.52
N ARG A 20 2.28 -4.28 20.32
CA ARG A 20 1.62 -4.52 19.01
C ARG A 20 2.25 -3.67 17.90
N GLU A 21 2.72 -2.50 18.27
CA GLU A 21 3.44 -1.53 17.46
C GLU A 21 4.80 -2.06 16.99
N ALA A 22 5.61 -2.63 17.89
CA ALA A 22 6.90 -3.21 17.56
C ALA A 22 6.76 -4.43 16.62
N PHE A 23 5.75 -5.28 16.86
CA PHE A 23 5.41 -6.38 15.95
C PHE A 23 5.03 -5.86 14.56
N ARG A 24 4.14 -4.86 14.51
CA ARG A 24 3.70 -4.24 13.26
C ARG A 24 4.86 -3.64 12.48
N GLU A 25 5.72 -2.88 13.12
CA GLU A 25 6.89 -2.28 12.48
C GLU A 25 7.85 -3.33 11.93
N THR A 26 8.08 -4.41 12.67
CA THR A 26 9.00 -5.47 12.26
C THR A 26 8.43 -6.27 11.08
N LEU A 27 7.13 -6.56 11.09
CA LEU A 27 6.45 -7.18 9.97
C LEU A 27 6.48 -6.30 8.72
N LEU A 28 6.21 -5.00 8.87
CA LEU A 28 6.24 -4.05 7.76
C LEU A 28 7.64 -3.98 7.15
N LYS A 29 8.69 -3.89 7.98
CA LYS A 29 10.08 -3.93 7.50
C LYS A 29 10.39 -5.25 6.79
N ALA A 30 10.07 -6.39 7.39
CA ALA A 30 10.33 -7.70 6.79
C ALA A 30 9.61 -7.89 5.44
N LEU A 31 8.35 -7.44 5.33
CA LEU A 31 7.55 -7.59 4.13
C LEU A 31 7.95 -6.60 3.02
N LEU A 32 8.28 -5.36 3.37
CA LEU A 32 8.60 -4.29 2.41
C LEU A 32 10.08 -4.28 2.01
N GLU A 33 11.00 -4.39 2.98
CA GLU A 33 12.45 -4.34 2.73
C GLU A 33 12.98 -5.66 2.16
N GLY A 34 12.33 -6.79 2.48
CA GLY A 34 12.66 -8.09 1.90
C GLY A 34 12.29 -8.25 0.42
N GLY A 35 11.51 -7.32 -0.14
CA GLY A 35 11.12 -7.33 -1.56
C GLY A 35 10.21 -8.49 -1.96
N TRP A 36 9.57 -9.16 -0.99
CA TRP A 36 8.72 -10.34 -1.27
C TRP A 36 7.24 -10.00 -1.46
N SER A 37 6.77 -8.87 -0.90
CA SER A 37 5.36 -8.47 -0.95
C SER A 37 5.06 -7.36 -1.97
N CYS A 38 5.82 -6.26 -1.95
CA CYS A 38 5.65 -5.11 -2.83
C CYS A 38 7.01 -4.65 -3.37
N ILE A 39 7.15 -4.56 -4.68
CA ILE A 39 8.41 -4.22 -5.35
C ILE A 39 8.17 -2.96 -6.20
N PRO A 40 9.06 -1.95 -6.19
CA PRO A 40 8.94 -0.82 -7.10
C PRO A 40 8.88 -1.30 -8.55
N SER A 41 7.89 -0.83 -9.32
CA SER A 41 7.68 -1.36 -10.67
C SER A 41 8.85 -1.03 -11.58
N GLN A 42 9.50 -2.07 -12.10
CA GLN A 42 10.60 -1.93 -13.05
C GLN A 42 10.12 -1.53 -14.44
N ARG A 43 8.89 -1.94 -14.81
CA ARG A 43 8.29 -1.67 -16.13
C ARG A 43 8.12 -0.17 -16.39
N TYR A 44 7.88 0.61 -15.34
CA TYR A 44 7.66 2.05 -15.43
C TYR A 44 8.86 2.87 -14.96
N ARG A 45 10.09 2.37 -15.15
CA ARG A 45 11.33 3.08 -14.76
C ARG A 45 11.34 3.56 -13.30
N ARG A 46 10.67 2.83 -12.39
CA ARG A 46 10.59 3.18 -10.96
C ARG A 46 9.95 4.54 -10.70
N ILE A 47 8.89 4.89 -11.46
CA ILE A 47 8.01 6.01 -11.08
C ILE A 47 7.58 5.82 -9.63
N HIS A 48 7.77 6.87 -8.82
CA HIS A 48 7.36 6.88 -7.42
C HIS A 48 5.87 6.52 -7.31
N ALA A 49 5.53 5.71 -6.30
CA ALA A 49 4.17 5.25 -6.00
C ALA A 49 3.56 4.19 -6.94
N ILE A 50 4.30 3.62 -7.90
CA ILE A 50 3.85 2.45 -8.67
C ILE A 50 4.63 1.21 -8.20
N TYR A 51 3.91 0.24 -7.67
CA TYR A 51 4.46 -1.00 -7.14
C TYR A 51 3.83 -2.21 -7.84
N ASP A 52 4.64 -3.22 -8.10
CA ASP A 52 4.21 -4.54 -8.51
C ASP A 52 4.12 -5.43 -7.27
N TYR A 53 3.09 -6.27 -7.20
CA TYR A 53 2.99 -7.28 -6.14
C TYR A 53 4.02 -8.39 -6.39
N GLY A 54 4.83 -8.70 -5.37
CA GLY A 54 5.66 -9.90 -5.36
C GLY A 54 4.80 -11.16 -5.17
N LEU A 55 5.39 -12.35 -5.31
CA LEU A 55 4.67 -13.63 -5.22
C LEU A 55 3.84 -13.74 -3.92
N LEU A 56 4.46 -13.44 -2.78
CA LEU A 56 3.79 -13.51 -1.48
C LEU A 56 2.76 -12.38 -1.31
N GLY A 57 3.03 -11.20 -1.87
CA GLY A 57 2.07 -10.10 -1.87
C GLY A 57 0.83 -10.39 -2.72
N TYR A 58 1.01 -11.09 -3.83
CA TYR A 58 -0.08 -11.55 -4.68
C TYR A 58 -0.98 -12.54 -3.94
N ASP A 59 -0.40 -13.54 -3.28
CA ASP A 59 -1.18 -14.52 -2.49
C ASP A 59 -1.98 -13.87 -1.37
N ILE A 60 -1.37 -12.91 -0.64
CA ILE A 60 -2.07 -12.14 0.40
C ILE A 60 -3.23 -11.35 -0.22
N LYS A 61 -2.99 -10.64 -1.32
CA LYS A 61 -4.01 -9.86 -2.02
C LYS A 61 -5.17 -10.73 -2.47
N GLU A 62 -4.91 -11.86 -3.11
CA GLU A 62 -5.93 -12.81 -3.58
C GLU A 62 -6.74 -13.42 -2.43
N ASN A 63 -6.09 -13.80 -1.34
CA ASN A 63 -6.79 -14.34 -0.17
C ASN A 63 -7.68 -13.31 0.51
N LEU A 64 -7.22 -12.06 0.60
CA LEU A 64 -8.01 -10.96 1.14
C LEU A 64 -9.22 -10.65 0.25
N LEU A 65 -9.05 -10.62 -1.08
CA LEU A 65 -10.15 -10.41 -2.02
C LEU A 65 -11.19 -11.53 -1.92
N LYS A 66 -10.77 -12.80 -1.85
CA LYS A 66 -11.69 -13.93 -1.64
C LYS A 66 -12.48 -13.84 -0.34
N LEU A 67 -11.85 -13.36 0.73
CA LEU A 67 -12.53 -13.16 2.02
C LEU A 67 -13.58 -12.05 1.91
N TRP A 68 -13.22 -10.96 1.24
CA TRP A 68 -14.12 -9.83 0.99
C TRP A 68 -15.32 -10.25 0.12
N ASP A 69 -15.08 -10.97 -0.97
CA ASP A 69 -16.12 -11.48 -1.86
C ASP A 69 -17.05 -12.46 -1.14
N ARG A 70 -16.49 -13.33 -0.29
CA ARG A 70 -17.30 -14.24 0.53
C ARG A 70 -18.25 -13.45 1.44
N HIS A 71 -17.74 -12.44 2.12
CA HIS A 71 -18.54 -11.66 3.05
C HIS A 71 -19.62 -10.85 2.32
N PHE A 72 -19.25 -10.02 1.34
CA PHE A 72 -20.21 -9.08 0.74
C PHE A 72 -21.04 -9.69 -0.38
N ALA A 73 -20.45 -10.51 -1.25
CA ALA A 73 -21.18 -11.05 -2.39
C ALA A 73 -22.02 -12.30 -2.02
N LEU A 74 -21.52 -13.16 -1.13
CA LEU A 74 -22.23 -14.39 -0.74
C LEU A 74 -23.10 -14.20 0.50
N GLU A 75 -22.59 -13.60 1.58
CA GLU A 75 -23.37 -13.46 2.83
C GLU A 75 -24.39 -12.32 2.74
N ASP A 76 -23.99 -11.14 2.25
CA ASP A 76 -24.89 -9.98 2.08
C ASP A 76 -25.63 -9.95 0.74
N SER A 77 -25.47 -10.99 -0.10
CA SER A 77 -26.11 -11.11 -1.41
C SER A 77 -25.88 -9.91 -2.36
N MET A 78 -24.74 -9.22 -2.24
CA MET A 78 -24.42 -8.10 -3.12
C MET A 78 -23.99 -8.58 -4.51
N ARG A 79 -24.50 -7.93 -5.56
CA ARG A 79 -24.12 -8.23 -6.95
C ARG A 79 -22.81 -7.52 -7.33
N ALA A 80 -21.77 -8.30 -7.61
CA ALA A 80 -20.55 -7.79 -8.23
C ALA A 80 -20.81 -7.39 -9.70
N VAL A 81 -20.55 -6.13 -10.05
CA VAL A 81 -20.66 -5.61 -11.42
C VAL A 81 -19.29 -5.10 -11.88
N PRO A 82 -18.59 -5.78 -12.80
CA PRO A 82 -17.34 -5.29 -13.34
C PRO A 82 -17.62 -4.10 -14.28
N LEU A 83 -17.07 -2.93 -13.93
CA LEU A 83 -17.16 -1.72 -14.75
C LEU A 83 -15.81 -1.44 -15.41
N PRO A 84 -15.80 -0.89 -16.64
CA PRO A 84 -14.55 -0.46 -17.28
C PRO A 84 -13.88 0.67 -16.46
N HIS A 85 -12.55 0.64 -16.42
CA HIS A 85 -11.76 1.68 -15.74
C HIS A 85 -11.87 3.06 -16.41
N ALA A 86 -12.16 3.09 -17.72
CA ALA A 86 -12.33 4.33 -18.46
C ALA A 86 -13.73 4.91 -18.22
N ASN A 87 -13.80 6.10 -17.64
CA ASN A 87 -15.04 6.84 -17.45
C ASN A 87 -15.12 8.01 -18.44
N PRO A 88 -16.07 8.01 -19.41
CA PRO A 88 -16.14 9.03 -20.47
C PRO A 88 -16.63 10.42 -20.01
N GLY A 89 -17.10 10.58 -18.75
CA GLY A 89 -17.87 11.76 -18.34
C GLY A 89 -17.42 12.51 -17.08
N ARG A 90 -16.21 12.27 -16.55
CA ARG A 90 -15.80 12.97 -15.31
C ARG A 90 -15.63 14.48 -15.53
N ARG A 91 -16.48 15.28 -14.87
CA ARG A 91 -16.22 16.69 -14.57
C ARG A 91 -14.92 16.76 -13.77
N ARG A 92 -13.89 17.40 -14.31
CA ARG A 92 -12.52 17.47 -13.76
C ARG A 92 -12.37 18.12 -12.37
N GLY A 93 -13.46 18.55 -11.72
CA GLY A 93 -13.41 19.44 -10.54
C GLY A 93 -13.38 18.76 -9.17
N ASP A 94 -14.16 17.70 -8.94
CA ASP A 94 -14.46 17.29 -7.55
C ASP A 94 -13.31 16.52 -6.86
N ASN A 95 -12.36 16.00 -7.64
CA ASN A 95 -11.21 15.25 -7.13
C ASN A 95 -9.88 16.01 -7.29
N THR A 96 -9.91 17.33 -7.50
CA THR A 96 -8.68 18.12 -7.58
C THR A 96 -8.08 18.31 -6.19
N VAL A 97 -6.78 18.07 -6.06
CA VAL A 97 -6.05 18.25 -4.82
C VAL A 97 -5.23 19.55 -4.90
N PRO A 98 -5.25 20.42 -3.88
CA PRO A 98 -4.42 21.62 -3.88
C PRO A 98 -2.93 21.25 -3.85
N MET A 99 -2.17 21.86 -4.76
CA MET A 99 -0.73 21.65 -4.91
C MET A 99 0.01 22.98 -4.71
N VAL A 100 1.21 22.91 -4.14
CA VAL A 100 2.12 24.06 -3.94
C VAL A 100 3.46 23.71 -4.56
N ASN A 101 4.05 24.68 -5.26
CA ASN A 101 5.37 24.53 -5.89
C ASN A 101 6.41 25.33 -5.09
N ASP A 102 7.58 24.75 -4.91
CA ASP A 102 8.76 25.49 -4.45
C ASP A 102 9.46 26.15 -5.64
N GLU A 103 9.56 27.48 -5.62
CA GLU A 103 10.16 28.27 -6.70
C GLU A 103 11.65 28.00 -6.92
N LYS A 104 12.38 27.56 -5.89
CA LYS A 104 13.83 27.33 -5.97
C LYS A 104 14.17 25.93 -6.49
N THR A 105 13.44 24.92 -6.04
CA THR A 105 13.71 23.52 -6.41
C THR A 105 12.83 23.01 -7.54
N GLY A 106 11.73 23.71 -7.85
CA GLY A 106 10.73 23.26 -8.81
C GLY A 106 9.94 22.03 -8.33
N THR A 107 10.11 21.63 -7.07
CA THR A 107 9.43 20.46 -6.51
C THR A 107 7.98 20.80 -6.18
N VAL A 108 7.08 19.87 -6.51
CA VAL A 108 5.65 20.03 -6.34
C VAL A 108 5.19 19.20 -5.15
N TYR A 109 4.48 19.83 -4.19
CA TYR A 109 4.00 19.21 -2.97
C TYR A 109 2.48 19.31 -2.85
N ARG A 110 1.88 18.30 -2.23
CA ARG A 110 0.46 18.32 -1.84
C ARG A 110 0.28 19.27 -0.66
N ALA A 111 -0.57 20.27 -0.80
CA ALA A 111 -0.66 21.37 0.19
C ALA A 111 -1.12 20.88 1.57
N ASP A 112 -2.03 19.92 1.60
CA ASP A 112 -2.60 19.31 2.80
C ASP A 112 -1.56 18.51 3.61
N HIS A 113 -0.73 17.71 2.93
CA HIS A 113 0.36 16.97 3.58
C HIS A 113 1.44 17.91 4.10
N LEU A 114 1.69 19.01 3.38
CA LEU A 114 2.64 20.01 3.82
C LEU A 114 2.14 20.70 5.10
N ALA A 115 0.88 21.15 5.11
CA ALA A 115 0.27 21.80 6.27
C ALA A 115 0.29 20.91 7.52
N GLN A 116 -0.06 19.63 7.40
CA GLN A 116 -0.03 18.68 8.51
C GLN A 116 1.37 18.45 9.09
N ARG A 117 2.44 18.69 8.31
CA ARG A 117 3.81 18.49 8.78
C ARG A 117 4.35 19.68 9.58
N PHE A 118 3.74 20.86 9.44
CA PHE A 118 4.18 22.11 10.08
C PHE A 118 3.27 22.60 11.20
N LEU A 119 2.02 22.11 11.26
CA LEU A 119 1.06 22.34 12.35
C LEU A 119 1.13 21.20 13.37
#